data_AF-A0A6D0XJ72-F1
#
_entry.id   AF-A0A6D0XJ72-F1
#
_cell.length_a   1.000
_cell.length_b   1.000
_cell.length_c   1.000
_cell.angle_alpha   90.00
_cell.angle_beta   90.00
_cell.angle_gamma   90.00
#
_symmetry.space_group_name_H-M   'P 1'
#
loop_
_entity.id
_entity.type
_entity.pdbx_description
1 polymer ?
#
loop_
_entity_poly.entity_id
_entity_poly.type
_entity_poly.pdbx_seq_one_letter_code
_entity_poly.pdbx_strand_id
1 'polypeptide(L)'
;MMRIALFLLTNLAVMVVFGLVLSLTGIQSSSVQGLMIMALLFGFGGSFVSLLMSKWMALRSVGGEVIEQPRNERERWLVNTVATQARQAGIAMP
;
A
#
# COMPACT_ATOMS: atom_id res chain seq x y z
N MET A 1 9.37 2.93 -28.05
CA MET A 1 7.94 2.82 -28.43
C MET A 1 7.06 2.25 -27.33
N MET A 2 7.32 1.03 -26.82
CA MET A 2 6.46 0.37 -25.80
C MET A 2 6.30 1.16 -24.48
N ARG A 3 7.36 1.82 -24.00
CA ARG A 3 7.30 2.67 -22.79
C ARG A 3 6.34 3.87 -22.94
N ILE A 4 6.31 4.48 -24.14
CA ILE A 4 5.43 5.63 -24.44
C ILE A 4 3.99 5.14 -24.56
N ALA A 5 3.76 4.02 -25.25
CA ALA A 5 2.44 3.41 -25.35
C ALA A 5 1.88 3.04 -23.97
N LEU A 6 2.67 2.36 -23.12
CA LEU A 6 2.28 2.03 -21.75
C LEU A 6 2.03 3.28 -20.90
N PHE A 7 2.87 4.31 -21.01
CA PHE A 7 2.66 5.58 -20.32
C PHE A 7 1.31 6.22 -20.71
N LEU A 8 1.01 6.31 -22.01
CA LEU A 8 -0.24 6.88 -22.50
C LEU A 8 -1.46 6.05 -22.07
N LEU A 9 -1.38 4.73 -22.20
CA LEU A 9 -2.47 3.82 -21.86
C LEU A 9 -2.76 3.87 -20.35
N THR A 10 -1.72 3.92 -19.52
CA THR A 10 -1.86 4.05 -18.07
C THR A 10 -2.49 5.39 -17.69
N ASN A 11 -2.04 6.50 -18.30
CA ASN A 11 -2.65 7.81 -18.05
C ASN A 11 -4.12 7.85 -18.48
N LEU A 12 -4.45 7.30 -19.65
CA LEU A 12 -5.82 7.23 -20.14
C LEU A 12 -6.70 6.39 -19.21
N ALA A 13 -6.20 5.23 -18.76
CA ALA A 13 -6.90 4.40 -17.79
C ALA A 13 -7.18 5.14 -16.48
N VAL A 14 -6.20 5.88 -15.95
CA VAL A 14 -6.36 6.72 -14.74
C VAL A 14 -7.43 7.80 -14.96
N MET A 15 -7.41 8.49 -16.11
CA MET A 15 -8.43 9.50 -16.43
C MET A 15 -9.84 8.91 -16.52
N VAL A 16 -9.99 7.72 -17.11
CA VAL A 16 -11.29 7.03 -17.20
C VAL A 16 -11.80 6.65 -15.81
N VAL A 17 -10.93 6.09 -14.96
CA VAL A 17 -11.29 5.77 -13.58
C VAL A 17 -11.68 7.03 -12.81
N PHE A 18 -10.97 8.14 -13.00
CA PHE A 18 -11.30 9.43 -12.38
C PHE A 18 -12.68 9.95 -12.81
N GLY A 19 -12.99 9.88 -14.10
CA GLY A 19 -14.31 10.23 -14.63
C GLY A 19 -15.43 9.35 -14.08
N LEU A 20 -15.20 8.04 -13.96
CA LEU A 20 -16.13 7.08 -13.36
C LEU A 20 -16.40 7.37 -11.88
N VAL A 21 -15.36 7.67 -11.11
CA VAL A 21 -15.52 8.01 -9.69
C VAL A 21 -16.31 9.30 -9.52
N LEU A 22 -16.02 10.33 -10.34
CA LEU A 22 -16.78 11.59 -10.33
C LEU A 22 -18.23 11.41 -10.73
N SER A 23 -18.51 10.58 -11.74
CA SER A 23 -19.89 10.33 -12.19
C SER A 23 -20.70 9.54 -11.17
N LEU A 24 -20.10 8.53 -10.52
CA LEU A 24 -20.76 7.73 -9.49
C LEU A 24 -21.01 8.51 -8.19
N THR A 25 -20.09 9.42 -7.83
CA THR A 25 -20.23 10.24 -6.62
C THR A 25 -21.12 11.46 -6.80
N GLY A 26 -21.53 11.78 -8.04
CA GLY A 26 -22.43 12.92 -8.34
C GLY A 26 -21.84 14.28 -8.00
N ILE A 27 -20.52 14.35 -7.81
CA ILE A 27 -19.81 15.54 -7.38
C ILE A 27 -19.79 16.56 -8.53
N GLN A 28 -20.48 17.68 -8.35
CA GLN A 28 -20.35 18.81 -9.28
C GLN A 28 -18.94 19.40 -9.15
N SER A 29 -18.21 19.39 -10.27
CA SER A 29 -16.84 19.88 -10.42
C SER A 29 -16.65 21.36 -10.11
N SER A 30 -17.74 22.12 -9.93
CA SER A 30 -17.74 23.52 -9.51
C SER A 30 -17.77 23.72 -7.98
N SER A 31 -17.99 22.66 -7.20
CA SER A 31 -18.10 22.78 -5.73
C SER A 31 -16.76 22.50 -5.04
N VAL A 32 -16.34 23.42 -4.18
CA VAL A 32 -15.14 23.27 -3.32
C VAL A 32 -15.23 22.00 -2.47
N GLN A 33 -16.44 21.63 -2.04
CA GLN A 33 -16.72 20.42 -1.27
C GLN A 33 -16.42 19.14 -2.07
N GLY A 34 -16.73 19.15 -3.37
CA GLY A 34 -16.38 18.09 -4.29
C GLY A 34 -14.88 17.87 -4.45
N LEU A 35 -14.14 18.96 -4.60
CA LEU A 35 -12.68 18.92 -4.68
C LEU A 35 -12.04 18.40 -3.38
N MET A 36 -12.59 18.76 -2.21
CA MET A 36 -12.10 18.26 -0.92
C MET A 36 -12.32 16.75 -0.76
N ILE A 37 -13.51 16.24 -1.14
CA ILE A 37 -13.80 14.81 -1.09
C ILE A 37 -12.86 14.04 -2.02
N MET A 38 -12.64 14.54 -3.24
CA MET A 38 -11.71 13.92 -4.19
C MET A 38 -10.26 13.96 -3.71
N ALA A 39 -9.82 15.09 -3.15
CA ALA A 39 -8.47 15.20 -2.57
C ALA A 39 -8.28 14.25 -1.39
N LEU A 40 -9.30 14.04 -0.55
CA LEU A 40 -9.24 13.11 0.56
C LEU A 40 -9.20 11.66 0.05
N LEU A 41 -10.09 11.29 -0.87
CA LEU A 41 -10.14 9.94 -1.43
C LEU A 41 -8.86 9.56 -2.17
N PHE A 42 -8.28 10.45 -2.97
CA PHE A 42 -7.06 10.14 -3.72
C PHE A 42 -5.79 10.36 -2.90
N GLY A 43 -5.74 11.39 -2.07
CA GLY A 43 -4.60 11.67 -1.19
C GLY A 43 -4.41 10.58 -0.14
N PHE A 44 -5.50 10.17 0.54
CA PHE A 44 -5.44 9.09 1.52
C PHE A 44 -5.62 7.70 0.89
N GLY A 45 -6.41 7.54 -0.16
CA GLY A 45 -6.58 6.24 -0.81
C GLY A 45 -5.27 5.70 -1.37
N GLY A 46 -4.46 6.56 -1.99
CA GLY A 46 -3.12 6.18 -2.45
C GLY A 46 -2.19 5.79 -1.30
N SER A 47 -2.26 6.48 -0.16
CA SER A 47 -1.43 6.17 1.00
C SER A 47 -1.84 4.85 1.65
N PHE A 48 -3.13 4.55 1.78
CA PHE A 48 -3.61 3.25 2.28
C PHE A 48 -3.14 2.09 1.39
N VAL A 49 -3.30 2.22 0.07
CA VAL A 49 -2.82 1.20 -0.87
C VAL A 49 -1.30 1.01 -0.77
N SER A 50 -0.54 2.11 -0.67
CA SER A 50 0.91 2.07 -0.46
C SER A 50 1.29 1.35 0.84
N LEU A 51 0.58 1.66 1.94
CA LEU A 51 0.84 1.09 3.26
C LEU A 51 0.55 -0.42 3.29
N LEU A 52 -0.56 -0.84 2.68
CA LEU A 52 -0.91 -2.26 2.49
C LEU A 52 0.14 -3.01 1.67
N MET A 53 0.69 -2.38 0.62
CA MET A 53 1.75 -3.00 -0.20
C MET A 53 3.12 -2.97 0.48
N SER A 54 3.34 -2.11 1.48
CA SER A 54 4.68 -1.84 2.02
C SER A 54 5.37 -3.09 2.57
N LYS A 55 4.65 -3.93 3.34
CA LYS A 55 5.19 -5.18 3.91
C LYS A 55 5.67 -6.12 2.81
N TRP A 56 4.86 -6.31 1.77
CA TRP A 56 5.19 -7.20 0.65
C TRP A 56 6.34 -6.66 -0.18
N MET A 57 6.34 -5.35 -0.46
CA MET A 57 7.40 -4.70 -1.22
C MET A 57 8.75 -4.77 -0.48
N ALA A 58 8.75 -4.54 0.84
CA ALA A 58 9.94 -4.62 1.68
C ALA A 58 10.52 -6.04 1.77
N LEU A 59 9.67 -7.06 1.88
CA LEU A 59 10.13 -8.46 1.88
C LEU A 59 10.74 -8.85 0.52
N ARG A 60 10.06 -8.48 -0.57
CA ARG A 60 10.49 -8.83 -1.92
C ARG A 60 11.75 -8.10 -2.36
N SER A 61 11.96 -6.85 -1.92
CA SER A 61 13.14 -6.05 -2.30
C SER A 61 14.44 -6.62 -1.73
N VAL A 62 14.39 -7.23 -0.55
CA VAL A 62 15.56 -7.89 0.08
C VAL A 62 15.66 -9.38 -0.24
N GLY A 63 14.71 -9.94 -0.99
CA GLY A 63 14.62 -11.37 -1.26
C GLY A 63 14.42 -12.22 0.00
N GLY A 64 13.77 -11.64 1.03
CA GLY A 64 13.60 -12.28 2.32
C GLY A 64 12.54 -13.37 2.31
N GLU A 65 12.70 -14.37 3.18
CA GLU A 65 11.73 -15.44 3.41
C GLU A 65 11.14 -15.32 4.82
N VAL A 66 9.85 -15.56 4.96
CA VAL A 66 9.15 -15.48 6.25
C VAL A 66 9.36 -16.78 7.01
N ILE A 67 9.86 -16.68 8.25
CA ILE A 67 10.01 -17.83 9.15
C ILE A 67 8.65 -18.14 9.78
N GLU A 68 7.92 -19.12 9.25
CA GLU A 68 6.66 -19.59 9.86
C GLU A 68 6.90 -20.58 11.00
N GLN A 69 7.86 -21.50 10.81
CA GLN A 69 8.27 -22.49 11.80
C GLN A 69 9.81 -22.55 11.84
N PRO A 70 10.44 -22.29 13.00
CA PRO A 70 11.89 -22.24 13.07
C PRO A 70 12.49 -23.65 12.99
N ARG A 71 13.39 -23.86 12.02
CA ARG A 71 13.99 -25.17 11.70
C ARG A 71 15.34 -25.40 12.35
N ASN A 72 15.98 -24.35 12.85
CA ASN A 72 17.29 -24.41 13.50
C ASN A 72 17.34 -23.54 14.76
N GLU A 73 18.44 -23.64 15.52
CA GLU A 73 18.60 -22.90 16.76
C GLU A 73 18.72 -21.39 16.56
N ARG A 74 19.27 -20.93 15.43
CA ARG A 74 19.42 -19.51 15.14
C ARG A 74 18.07 -18.84 14.87
N GLU A 75 17.21 -19.49 14.08
CA GLU A 75 15.85 -19.03 13.83
C GLU A 75 15.02 -19.03 15.12
N ARG A 76 15.13 -20.08 15.94
CA ARG A 76 14.48 -20.12 17.27
C ARG A 76 14.93 -18.94 18.14
N TRP A 77 16.23 -18.69 18.20
CA TRP A 77 16.77 -17.54 18.94
C TRP A 77 16.25 -16.20 18.39
N LEU A 78 16.23 -16.03 17.06
CA LEU A 78 15.75 -14.81 16.41
C LEU A 78 14.28 -14.54 16.73
N VAL A 79 13.40 -15.52 16.51
CA VAL A 79 11.96 -15.38 16.78
C VAL A 79 11.71 -15.07 18.26
N ASN A 80 12.38 -15.76 19.19
CA ASN A 80 12.22 -15.52 20.62
C ASN A 80 12.73 -14.12 21.05
N THR A 81 13.82 -13.65 20.45
CA THR A 81 14.37 -12.32 20.72
C THR A 81 13.41 -11.25 20.26
N VAL A 82 12.92 -11.34 19.01
CA VAL A 82 11.93 -10.40 18.46
C VAL A 82 10.64 -10.43 19.27
N ALA A 83 10.14 -11.61 19.66
CA ALA A 83 8.95 -11.73 20.49
C ALA A 83 9.10 -11.07 21.87
N THR A 84 10.30 -11.10 22.44
CA THR A 84 10.59 -10.44 23.73
C THR A 84 10.64 -8.92 23.56
N GLN A 85 11.29 -8.43 22.51
CA GLN A 85 11.34 -7.00 22.18
C GLN A 85 9.95 -6.44 21.85
N ALA A 86 9.15 -7.15 21.06
CA ALA A 86 7.79 -6.75 20.71
C ALA A 86 6.90 -6.63 21.96
N ARG A 87 7.00 -7.58 22.90
CA ARG A 87 6.30 -7.52 24.19
C ARG A 87 6.73 -6.32 25.04
N GLN A 88 8.03 -6.04 25.10
CA GLN A 88 8.55 -4.87 25.83
C GLN A 88 8.09 -3.55 25.21
N ALA A 89 8.02 -3.48 23.88
CA ALA A 89 7.54 -2.32 23.15
C ALA A 89 5.99 -2.22 23.10
N GLY A 90 5.27 -3.24 23.59
CA GLY A 90 3.81 -3.27 23.57
C GLY A 90 3.20 -3.36 22.16
N ILE A 91 3.94 -3.91 21.19
CA ILE A 91 3.51 -4.05 19.79
C ILE A 91 3.21 -5.51 19.44
N ALA A 92 2.40 -5.72 18.40
CA ALA A 92 2.16 -7.05 17.84
C ALA A 92 3.44 -7.66 17.28
N MET A 93 3.52 -9.00 17.23
CA MET A 93 4.65 -9.72 16.65
C MET A 93 4.74 -9.37 15.14
N PRO A 94 5.83 -8.74 14.68
CA PRO A 94 5.98 -8.29 13.29
C PRO A 94 6.05 -9.42 12.25
#